data_AF-E5VDT8-F1
#
_entry.id   AF-E5VDT8-F1
#
_cell.length_a   1.000
_cell.length_b   1.000
_cell.length_c   1.000
_cell.angle_alpha   90.00
_cell.angle_beta   90.00
_cell.angle_gamma   90.00
#
_symmetry.space_group_name_H-M   'P 1'
#
loop_
_entity.id
_entity.type
_entity.pdbx_description
1 polymer ?
#
loop_
_entity_poly.entity_id
_entity_poly.type
_entity_poly.pdbx_seq_one_letter_code
_entity_poly.pdbx_strand_id
1 'polypeptide(L)'
;MHAMRKLIILLSALVYVIHAQAQFSVTAHQEGWDNIPPQVQKPGFSFQQSVFANMDGDDALEEVMLFGRDNGHYPTFDLFKAYYAIVDNYTKEIQYISDEIYVTDKYNLLVEDRNKDGISELYISYFKDGKFSVDEQGYNLRTTRCYDRIEWNPTGKNFKSSGK
;
A
#
# COMPACT_ATOMS: atom_id res chain seq x y z
N MET A 1 -21.23 41.82 -20.49
CA MET A 1 -19.93 41.12 -20.68
C MET A 1 -19.22 40.70 -19.39
N HIS A 2 -19.45 41.34 -18.23
CA HIS A 2 -18.77 40.97 -16.98
C HIS A 2 -19.27 39.64 -16.36
N ALA A 3 -20.58 39.35 -16.45
CA ALA A 3 -21.17 38.12 -15.92
C ALA A 3 -20.76 36.85 -16.70
N MET A 4 -20.70 36.91 -18.04
CA MET A 4 -20.24 35.78 -18.86
C MET A 4 -18.77 35.42 -18.61
N ARG A 5 -17.91 36.42 -18.36
CA ARG A 5 -16.49 36.18 -18.05
C ARG A 5 -16.32 35.46 -16.71
N LYS A 6 -17.16 35.77 -15.70
CA LYS A 6 -17.19 35.05 -14.42
C LYS A 6 -17.69 33.61 -14.58
N LEU A 7 -18.71 33.39 -15.43
CA LEU A 7 -19.26 32.07 -15.70
C LEU A 7 -18.23 31.15 -16.38
N ILE A 8 -17.48 31.66 -17.34
CA ILE A 8 -16.41 30.91 -18.01
C ILE A 8 -15.32 30.53 -17.01
N ILE A 9 -14.87 31.47 -16.16
CA ILE A 9 -13.86 31.19 -15.13
C ILE A 9 -14.36 30.15 -14.13
N LEU A 10 -15.62 30.21 -13.72
CA LEU A 10 -16.25 29.22 -12.82
C LEU A 10 -16.31 27.83 -13.46
N LEU A 11 -16.65 27.74 -14.74
CA LEU A 11 -16.66 26.47 -15.48
C LEU A 11 -15.25 25.89 -15.63
N SER A 12 -14.24 26.72 -15.92
CA SER A 12 -12.84 26.29 -15.98
C SER A 12 -12.34 25.78 -14.62
N ALA A 13 -12.69 26.47 -13.53
CA ALA A 13 -12.35 26.04 -12.18
C ALA A 13 -13.06 24.73 -11.81
N LEU A 14 -14.33 24.56 -12.20
CA LEU A 14 -15.09 23.33 -11.95
C LEU A 14 -14.48 22.13 -12.70
N VAL A 15 -14.08 22.31 -13.95
CA VAL A 15 -13.38 21.27 -14.72
C VAL A 15 -12.07 20.90 -14.03
N TYR A 16 -11.30 21.88 -13.53
CA TYR A 16 -10.06 21.63 -12.80
C TYR A 16 -10.28 20.86 -11.49
N VAL A 17 -11.36 21.16 -10.76
CA VAL A 17 -11.74 20.45 -9.53
C VAL A 17 -12.17 19.01 -9.80
N ILE A 18 -12.86 18.75 -10.92
CA ILE A 18 -13.28 17.37 -11.30
C ILE A 18 -12.06 16.52 -11.67
N HIS A 19 -11.06 17.07 -12.37
CA HIS A 19 -9.81 16.36 -12.66
C HIS A 19 -9.02 16.07 -11.37
N ALA A 20 -8.97 17.03 -10.45
CA ALA A 20 -8.32 16.83 -9.15
C ALA A 20 -9.01 15.76 -8.29
N GLN A 21 -10.35 15.63 -8.36
CA GLN A 21 -11.08 14.62 -7.59
C GLN A 21 -10.93 13.19 -8.15
N ALA A 22 -10.61 13.03 -9.44
CA ALA A 22 -10.41 11.71 -10.03
C ALA A 22 -9.08 11.06 -9.62
N GLN A 23 -8.12 11.85 -9.14
CA GLN A 23 -6.75 11.40 -8.86
C GLN A 23 -6.52 10.97 -7.40
N PHE A 24 -7.52 11.12 -6.52
CA PHE A 24 -7.44 10.76 -5.10
C PHE A 24 -8.53 9.75 -4.72
N SER A 25 -8.42 8.51 -5.19
CA SER A 25 -9.23 7.42 -4.66
C SER A 25 -8.36 6.23 -4.30
N VAL A 26 -7.68 6.34 -3.16
CA VAL A 26 -7.18 5.19 -2.41
C VAL A 26 -8.40 4.47 -1.87
N THR A 27 -8.95 3.55 -2.65
CA THR A 27 -10.13 2.78 -2.24
C THR A 27 -9.62 1.51 -1.59
N ALA A 28 -9.75 1.42 -0.26
CA ALA A 28 -9.55 0.16 0.43
C ALA A 28 -10.57 -0.85 -0.11
N HIS A 29 -10.06 -1.93 -0.70
CA HIS A 29 -10.87 -2.92 -1.37
C HIS A 29 -10.63 -4.29 -0.74
N GLN A 30 -11.68 -5.11 -0.70
CA GLN A 30 -11.61 -6.49 -0.22
C GLN A 30 -12.15 -7.36 -1.35
N GLU A 31 -11.28 -7.79 -2.26
CA GLU A 31 -11.62 -8.84 -3.22
C GLU A 31 -11.77 -10.18 -2.50
N GLY A 32 -12.63 -11.04 -3.05
CA GLY A 32 -12.61 -12.46 -2.74
C GLY A 32 -11.32 -13.10 -3.24
N TRP A 33 -10.86 -14.14 -2.56
CA TRP A 33 -9.65 -14.90 -2.88
C TRP A 33 -9.51 -15.33 -4.35
N ASP A 34 -10.62 -15.50 -5.05
CA ASP A 34 -10.66 -16.02 -6.43
C ASP A 34 -10.01 -15.10 -7.46
N ASN A 35 -9.84 -13.81 -7.16
CA ASN A 35 -9.26 -12.84 -8.08
C ASN A 35 -7.74 -12.60 -7.86
N ILE A 36 -7.15 -13.23 -6.84
CA ILE A 36 -5.75 -13.03 -6.48
C ILE A 36 -4.84 -13.84 -7.40
N PRO A 37 -3.89 -13.23 -8.13
CA PRO A 37 -2.97 -13.96 -9.00
C PRO A 37 -2.26 -15.11 -8.26
N PRO A 38 -2.29 -16.36 -8.75
CA PRO A 38 -1.73 -17.51 -8.03
C PRO A 38 -0.25 -17.35 -7.67
N GLN A 39 0.50 -16.59 -8.45
CA GLN A 39 1.92 -16.37 -8.26
C GLN A 39 2.25 -15.44 -7.07
N VAL A 40 1.33 -14.56 -6.66
CA VAL A 40 1.54 -13.72 -5.47
C VAL A 40 1.20 -14.46 -4.17
N GLN A 41 0.55 -15.63 -4.27
CA GLN A 41 0.14 -16.44 -3.12
C GLN A 41 1.31 -17.26 -2.59
N LYS A 42 1.72 -17.03 -1.34
CA LYS A 42 2.73 -17.85 -0.63
C LYS A 42 2.03 -18.85 0.30
N PRO A 43 2.50 -20.11 0.39
CA PRO A 43 1.90 -21.11 1.27
C PRO A 43 1.78 -20.64 2.73
N GLY A 44 0.59 -20.79 3.30
CA GLY A 44 0.31 -20.44 4.70
C GLY A 44 0.14 -18.93 4.96
N PHE A 45 0.07 -18.09 3.93
CA PHE A 45 -0.33 -16.70 4.03
C PHE A 45 -1.74 -16.50 3.53
N SER A 46 -2.49 -15.63 4.19
CA SER A 46 -3.82 -15.20 3.80
C SER A 46 -3.86 -13.75 3.36
N PHE A 47 -4.72 -13.46 2.38
CA PHE A 47 -5.04 -12.08 2.01
C PHE A 47 -5.60 -11.31 3.20
N GLN A 48 -5.09 -10.10 3.44
CA GLN A 48 -5.51 -9.24 4.54
C GLN A 48 -6.32 -8.04 4.03
N GLN A 49 -5.78 -7.31 3.07
CA GLN A 49 -6.39 -6.12 2.48
C GLN A 49 -5.69 -5.74 1.18
N SER A 50 -6.36 -4.99 0.32
CA SER A 50 -5.74 -4.32 -0.82
C SER A 50 -6.19 -2.88 -0.95
N VAL A 51 -5.40 -2.12 -1.69
CA VAL A 51 -5.64 -0.72 -2.03
C VAL A 51 -5.37 -0.53 -3.51
N PHE A 52 -6.33 0.08 -4.21
CA PHE A 52 -6.07 0.58 -5.55
C PHE A 52 -5.41 1.96 -5.48
N ALA A 53 -4.32 2.14 -6.21
CA ALA A 53 -3.58 3.39 -6.27
C ALA A 53 -2.88 3.52 -7.62
N ASN A 54 -2.67 4.77 -8.07
CA ASN A 54 -1.75 5.03 -9.17
C ASN A 54 -0.34 4.95 -8.59
N MET A 55 0.38 3.88 -8.89
CA MET A 55 1.72 3.63 -8.38
C MET A 55 2.77 3.98 -9.41
N ASP A 56 2.50 3.95 -10.71
CA ASP A 56 3.53 4.09 -11.75
C ASP A 56 3.38 5.33 -12.67
N GLY A 57 2.35 6.13 -12.46
CA GLY A 57 2.06 7.34 -13.20
C GLY A 57 1.16 7.15 -14.43
N ASP A 58 0.81 5.91 -14.78
CA ASP A 58 -0.14 5.63 -15.86
C ASP A 58 -1.60 5.81 -15.40
N ASP A 59 -2.53 5.91 -16.34
CA ASP A 59 -3.97 6.07 -16.03
C ASP A 59 -4.57 4.80 -15.38
N ALA A 60 -3.91 3.66 -15.53
CA ALA A 60 -4.31 2.41 -14.92
C ALA A 60 -3.91 2.39 -13.44
N LEU A 61 -4.78 1.89 -12.57
CA LEU A 61 -4.45 1.72 -11.16
C LEU A 61 -3.76 0.37 -10.94
N GLU A 62 -2.83 0.34 -10.01
CA GLU A 62 -2.31 -0.87 -9.41
C GLU A 62 -3.15 -1.26 -8.20
N GLU A 63 -3.23 -2.56 -7.96
CA GLU A 63 -3.67 -3.13 -6.72
C GLU A 63 -2.47 -3.49 -5.84
N VAL A 64 -2.29 -2.75 -4.76
CA VAL A 64 -1.33 -3.07 -3.71
C VAL A 64 -2.01 -4.05 -2.75
N MET A 65 -1.49 -5.27 -2.65
CA MET A 65 -2.08 -6.34 -1.84
C MET A 65 -1.20 -6.67 -0.63
N LEU A 66 -1.79 -6.78 0.56
CA LEU A 66 -1.13 -7.22 1.78
C LEU A 66 -1.53 -8.67 2.10
N PHE A 67 -0.52 -9.51 2.30
CA PHE A 67 -0.67 -10.88 2.74
C PHE A 67 -0.06 -11.05 4.13
N GLY A 68 -0.72 -11.85 4.95
CA GLY A 68 -0.42 -12.00 6.36
C GLY A 68 -0.59 -13.43 6.84
N ARG A 69 0.13 -13.80 7.90
CA ARG A 69 -0.16 -14.99 8.68
C ARG A 69 0.21 -14.78 10.13
N ASP A 70 -0.43 -15.56 10.99
CA ASP A 70 -0.13 -15.55 12.42
C ASP A 70 1.31 -15.97 12.69
N ASN A 71 1.94 -15.26 13.63
CA ASN A 71 3.31 -15.49 14.09
C ASN A 71 3.42 -15.55 15.63
N GLY A 72 2.28 -15.47 16.33
CA GLY A 72 2.20 -15.64 17.78
C GLY A 72 1.11 -14.76 18.38
N HIS A 73 0.44 -15.27 19.41
CA HIS A 73 -0.56 -14.54 20.18
C HIS A 73 0.00 -14.22 21.57
N TYR A 74 -0.15 -12.96 21.99
CA TYR A 74 0.24 -12.46 23.30
C TYR A 74 -1.00 -11.92 24.01
N PRO A 75 -0.97 -11.75 25.35
CA PRO A 75 -2.17 -11.36 26.11
C PRO A 75 -2.88 -10.08 25.62
N THR A 76 -2.16 -9.14 24.99
CA THR A 76 -2.72 -7.86 24.54
C THR A 76 -2.47 -7.52 23.09
N PHE A 77 -1.79 -8.39 22.33
CA PHE A 77 -1.45 -8.14 20.93
C PHE A 77 -1.14 -9.44 20.21
N ASP A 78 -1.25 -9.40 18.89
CA ASP A 78 -0.86 -10.50 18.02
C ASP A 78 0.37 -10.10 17.23
N LEU A 79 1.16 -11.10 16.84
CA LEU A 79 2.26 -10.93 15.91
C LEU A 79 1.92 -11.61 14.61
N PHE A 80 2.34 -10.95 13.54
CA PHE A 80 2.10 -11.40 12.18
C PHE A 80 3.40 -11.42 11.40
N LYS A 81 3.47 -12.35 10.46
CA LYS A 81 4.39 -12.29 9.32
C LYS A 81 3.61 -11.75 8.14
N ALA A 82 4.19 -10.80 7.42
CA ALA A 82 3.52 -10.18 6.30
C ALA A 82 4.47 -9.94 5.12
N TYR A 83 3.89 -9.87 3.93
CA TYR A 83 4.52 -9.39 2.72
C TYR A 83 3.45 -8.73 1.85
N TYR A 84 3.88 -7.93 0.87
CA TYR A 84 2.98 -7.28 -0.07
C TYR A 84 3.35 -7.63 -1.51
N ALA A 85 2.40 -7.45 -2.40
CA ALA A 85 2.57 -7.54 -3.84
C ALA A 85 1.89 -6.35 -4.51
N ILE A 86 2.36 -5.98 -5.69
CA ILE A 86 1.74 -4.94 -6.50
C ILE A 86 1.44 -5.52 -7.88
N VAL A 87 0.18 -5.40 -8.26
CA VAL A 87 -0.40 -6.06 -9.43
C VAL A 87 -1.12 -5.00 -10.25
N ASP A 88 -0.91 -5.00 -11.56
CA ASP A 88 -1.70 -4.18 -12.47
C ASP A 88 -3.18 -4.57 -12.36
N ASN A 89 -4.08 -3.63 -12.07
CA ASN A 89 -5.48 -3.97 -11.81
C ASN A 89 -6.18 -4.55 -13.06
N TYR A 90 -5.82 -4.09 -14.26
CA TYR A 90 -6.50 -4.45 -15.49
C TYR A 90 -5.95 -5.75 -16.10
N THR A 91 -4.63 -5.80 -16.30
CA THR A 91 -3.95 -6.95 -16.92
C THR A 91 -3.70 -8.08 -15.93
N LYS A 92 -3.78 -7.79 -14.62
CA LYS A 92 -3.38 -8.70 -13.54
C LYS A 92 -1.91 -9.14 -13.65
N GLU A 93 -1.08 -8.38 -14.38
CA GLU A 93 0.37 -8.58 -14.45
C GLU A 93 0.98 -8.27 -13.07
N ILE A 94 1.85 -9.16 -12.61
CA ILE A 94 2.56 -8.97 -11.35
C ILE A 94 3.70 -8.02 -11.63
N GLN A 95 3.59 -6.83 -11.07
CA GLN A 95 4.63 -5.85 -11.20
C GLN A 95 5.65 -5.99 -10.04
N TYR A 96 5.23 -6.54 -8.89
CA TYR A 96 6.11 -6.79 -7.74
C TYR A 96 5.62 -7.83 -6.75
N ILE A 97 6.58 -8.46 -6.08
CA ILE A 97 6.37 -9.21 -4.86
C ILE A 97 7.51 -8.85 -3.90
N SER A 98 7.18 -8.51 -2.66
CA SER A 98 8.20 -8.31 -1.63
C SER A 98 9.04 -9.59 -1.45
N ASP A 99 10.34 -9.44 -1.61
CA ASP A 99 11.33 -10.51 -1.40
C ASP A 99 11.35 -10.96 0.06
N GLU A 100 11.30 -9.99 0.98
CA GLU A 100 11.35 -10.24 2.42
C GLU A 100 9.95 -10.38 3.02
N ILE A 101 9.82 -11.32 3.97
CA ILE A 101 8.67 -11.43 4.86
C ILE A 101 9.06 -10.72 6.16
N TYR A 102 8.33 -9.69 6.53
CA TYR A 102 8.61 -8.90 7.74
C TYR A 102 7.68 -9.29 8.89
N VAL A 103 8.05 -8.91 10.12
CA VAL A 103 7.27 -9.12 11.33
C VAL A 103 6.61 -7.81 11.77
N THR A 104 5.34 -7.85 12.15
CA THR A 104 4.55 -6.71 12.60
C THR A 104 3.54 -7.13 13.66
N ASP A 105 3.08 -6.19 14.49
CA ASP A 105 1.96 -6.35 15.42
C ASP A 105 0.61 -5.89 14.84
N LYS A 106 0.61 -5.40 13.59
CA LYS A 106 -0.60 -4.95 12.91
C LYS A 106 -0.49 -5.11 11.40
N TYR A 107 -1.55 -5.60 10.78
CA TYR A 107 -1.74 -5.48 9.34
C TYR A 107 -2.01 -4.02 8.99
N ASN A 108 -1.00 -3.36 8.43
CA ASN A 108 -1.11 -1.98 7.97
C ASN A 108 -0.62 -1.90 6.52
N LEU A 109 -1.43 -1.29 5.66
CA LEU A 109 -1.11 -1.03 4.27
C LEU A 109 -1.46 0.43 4.00
N LEU A 110 -0.45 1.30 4.04
CA LEU A 110 -0.61 2.73 3.84
C LEU A 110 -0.06 3.09 2.46
N VAL A 111 -0.91 3.56 1.58
CA VAL A 111 -0.56 3.99 0.22
C VAL A 111 -1.07 5.41 0.02
N GLU A 112 -0.18 6.35 -0.26
CA GLU A 112 -0.51 7.77 -0.33
C GLU A 112 0.38 8.50 -1.36
N ASP A 113 -0.23 9.37 -2.17
CA ASP A 113 0.48 10.41 -2.93
C ASP A 113 0.69 11.64 -2.03
N ARG A 114 1.80 11.65 -1.29
CA ARG A 114 2.09 12.72 -0.31
C ARG A 114 2.61 14.00 -0.94
N ASN A 115 3.40 13.88 -2.01
CA ASN A 115 4.02 15.02 -2.67
C ASN A 115 3.11 15.65 -3.74
N LYS A 116 1.97 15.01 -4.04
CA LYS A 116 0.93 15.43 -5.00
C LYS A 116 1.44 15.46 -6.44
N ASP A 117 2.31 14.52 -6.80
CA ASP A 117 2.80 14.36 -8.17
C ASP A 117 1.95 13.39 -9.00
N GLY A 118 0.92 12.78 -8.40
CA GLY A 118 0.04 11.80 -9.03
C GLY A 118 0.49 10.35 -8.85
N ILE A 119 1.66 10.12 -8.22
CA ILE A 119 2.24 8.80 -7.99
C ILE A 119 2.20 8.50 -6.48
N SER A 120 1.54 7.40 -6.14
CA SER A 120 1.40 6.96 -4.75
C SER A 120 2.64 6.20 -4.27
N GLU A 121 2.96 6.39 -3.00
CA GLU A 121 4.06 5.69 -2.32
C GLU A 121 3.48 4.68 -1.33
N LEU A 122 4.07 3.49 -1.25
CA LEU A 122 3.73 2.48 -0.25
C LEU A 122 4.61 2.64 1.01
N TYR A 123 3.95 2.71 2.16
CA TYR A 123 4.56 2.82 3.48
C TYR A 123 4.29 1.59 4.34
N ILE A 124 5.35 0.90 4.77
CA ILE A 124 5.28 -0.30 5.62
C ILE A 124 6.00 -0.03 6.94
N SER A 125 5.38 -0.43 8.06
CA SER A 125 6.00 -0.42 9.39
C SER A 125 6.22 -1.86 9.85
N TYR A 126 7.43 -2.15 10.33
CA TYR A 126 7.81 -3.51 10.74
C TYR A 126 8.84 -3.50 11.87
N PHE A 127 9.07 -4.67 12.47
CA PHE A 127 10.07 -4.84 13.52
C PHE A 127 11.46 -5.02 12.91
N LYS A 128 12.43 -4.22 13.37
CA LYS A 128 13.82 -4.32 12.92
C LYS A 128 14.35 -5.74 13.13
N ASP A 129 14.84 -6.37 12.06
CA ASP A 129 15.31 -7.76 12.02
C ASP A 129 14.28 -8.79 12.53
N GLY A 130 12.99 -8.44 12.58
CA GLY A 130 11.95 -9.26 13.22
C GLY A 130 12.10 -9.43 14.74
N LYS A 131 12.94 -8.63 15.40
CA LYS A 131 13.25 -8.76 16.83
C LYS A 131 12.27 -7.97 17.68
N PHE A 132 11.88 -8.56 18.80
CA PHE A 132 11.08 -7.96 19.84
C PHE A 132 11.33 -8.66 21.18
N SER A 133 10.85 -8.07 22.26
CA SER A 133 10.85 -8.68 23.59
C SER A 133 9.57 -8.32 24.34
N VAL A 134 9.20 -9.16 25.29
CA VAL A 134 8.09 -9.00 26.23
C VAL A 134 8.59 -9.26 27.65
N ASP A 135 7.79 -8.92 28.65
CA ASP A 135 8.07 -9.35 30.03
C ASP A 135 7.73 -10.85 30.24
N GLU A 136 7.97 -11.35 31.45
CA GLU A 136 7.74 -12.76 31.82
C GLU A 136 6.29 -13.23 31.62
N GLN A 137 5.33 -12.30 31.66
CA GLN A 137 3.91 -12.57 31.49
C GLN A 137 3.46 -12.43 30.03
N GLY A 138 4.36 -12.01 29.12
CA GLY A 138 4.06 -11.78 27.72
C GLY A 138 3.51 -10.38 27.41
N TYR A 139 3.51 -9.46 28.38
CA TYR A 139 3.06 -8.08 28.19
C TYR A 139 4.24 -7.16 27.79
N ASN A 140 3.93 -5.88 27.61
CA ASN A 140 4.91 -4.81 27.41
C ASN A 140 5.82 -5.05 26.20
N LEU A 141 5.24 -5.17 25.00
CA LEU A 141 5.96 -5.29 23.74
C LEU A 141 7.02 -4.18 23.60
N ARG A 142 8.28 -4.58 23.49
CA ARG A 142 9.41 -3.71 23.18
C ARG A 142 10.04 -4.15 21.88
N THR A 143 10.13 -3.24 20.92
CA THR A 143 10.78 -3.46 19.63
C THR A 143 11.27 -2.13 19.06
N THR A 144 12.21 -2.21 18.12
CA THR A 144 12.58 -1.08 17.26
C THR A 144 11.77 -1.20 15.98
N ARG A 145 10.95 -0.20 15.65
CA ARG A 145 10.20 -0.17 14.39
C ARG A 145 11.03 0.47 13.29
N CYS A 146 11.03 -0.16 12.12
CA CYS A 146 11.55 0.36 10.87
C CYS A 146 10.37 0.75 9.97
N TYR A 147 10.64 1.69 9.07
CA TYR A 147 9.67 2.19 8.12
C TYR A 147 10.30 2.16 6.73
N ASP A 148 9.73 1.38 5.84
CA ASP A 148 10.13 1.38 4.44
C ASP A 148 9.16 2.24 3.64
N ARG A 149 9.73 3.03 2.74
CA ARG A 149 8.99 3.76 1.71
C ARG A 149 9.40 3.20 0.36
N ILE A 150 8.41 2.77 -0.39
CA ILE A 150 8.60 2.13 -1.68
C ILE A 150 8.02 3.06 -2.75
N GLU A 151 8.93 3.66 -3.52
CA GLU A 151 8.59 4.47 -4.69
C GLU A 151 8.68 3.59 -5.94
N TRP A 152 7.67 3.71 -6.80
CA TRP A 152 7.77 3.16 -8.13
C TRP A 152 8.69 4.00 -9.00
N ASN A 153 9.48 3.37 -9.86
CA ASN A 153 10.20 4.08 -10.91
C ASN A 153 9.55 3.82 -12.28
N PRO A 154 8.84 4.80 -12.87
CA PRO A 154 8.13 4.64 -14.14
C PRO A 154 9.06 4.29 -15.31
N THR A 155 10.32 4.72 -15.26
CA THR A 155 11.27 4.58 -16.39
C THR A 155 11.76 3.14 -16.63
N GLY A 156 11.29 2.19 -15.83
CA GLY A 156 11.42 0.77 -16.09
C GLY A 156 10.99 0.03 -14.85
N LYS A 157 9.73 -0.38 -14.79
CA LYS A 157 9.06 -1.27 -13.80
C LYS A 157 9.99 -1.88 -12.74
N ASN A 158 10.56 -1.06 -11.86
CA ASN A 158 11.52 -1.49 -10.85
C ASN A 158 11.35 -0.61 -9.63
N PHE A 159 11.39 -1.24 -8.46
CA PHE A 159 11.21 -0.58 -7.18
C PHE A 159 12.49 0.02 -6.69
N LYS A 160 12.40 1.24 -6.19
CA LYS A 160 13.46 1.81 -5.37
C LYS A 160 13.06 1.61 -3.92
N SER A 161 13.73 0.68 -3.25
CA SER A 161 13.69 0.64 -1.79
C SER A 161 14.44 1.85 -1.24
N SER A 162 13.92 2.48 -0.19
CA SER A 162 14.69 3.47 0.54
C SER A 162 15.93 2.78 1.12
N GLY A 163 17.13 3.17 0.64
CA GLY A 163 18.40 2.63 1.13
C GLY A 163 18.52 2.75 2.65
N LYS A 164 18.90 1.65 3.29
CA LYS A 164 19.14 1.53 4.75
C LYS A 164 20.26 2.47 5.22
#